data_AF-X1N2B7-F1
#
_entry.id   AF-X1N2B7-F1
#
_cell.length_a   1.000
_cell.length_b   1.000
_cell.length_c   1.000
_cell.angle_alpha   90.00
_cell.angle_beta   90.00
_cell.angle_gamma   90.00
#
_symmetry.space_group_name_H-M   'P 1'
#
loop_
_entity.id
_entity.type
_entity.pdbx_description
1 polymer ?
#
loop_
_entity_poly.entity_id
_entity_poly.type
_entity_poly.pdbx_seq_one_letter_code
_entity_poly.pdbx_strand_id
1 'polypeptide(L)'
;MNRTRWVFFAIVGMAVTIVVVGVIVLAPSSGDKYAPPGRDEIDTNQAVEVSVVTALSVEPWIRDAASQFNQDRHILEDTGQPINVTIIPMDGLAAKSRLEREEMDPMPTAWIPDSRYLTELVNATFKERLGRDVFLTDGEYRGRPVAITLLAWGIYES
;
A
#
# COMPACT_ATOMS: atom_id res chain seq x y z
N MET A 1 -20.63 -11.58 55.95
CA MET A 1 -20.77 -10.75 54.73
C MET A 1 -19.44 -10.28 54.10
N ASN A 2 -18.29 -10.38 54.80
CA ASN A 2 -16.98 -9.95 54.23
C ASN A 2 -16.25 -11.07 53.46
N ARG A 3 -16.47 -12.35 53.80
CA ARG A 3 -15.83 -13.49 53.12
C ARG A 3 -16.34 -13.70 51.68
N THR A 4 -17.65 -13.57 51.44
CA THR A 4 -18.26 -13.67 50.10
C THR A 4 -17.80 -12.54 49.17
N ARG A 5 -17.64 -11.32 49.71
CA ARG A 5 -17.09 -10.18 48.98
C ARG A 5 -15.64 -10.42 48.56
N TRP A 6 -14.81 -10.98 49.45
CA TRP A 6 -13.43 -11.34 49.13
C TRP A 6 -13.30 -12.42 48.05
N VAL A 7 -14.17 -13.43 48.08
CA VAL A 7 -14.20 -14.47 47.03
C VAL A 7 -14.62 -13.87 45.69
N PHE A 8 -15.60 -12.96 45.68
CA PHE A 8 -16.00 -12.26 44.46
C PHE A 8 -14.85 -11.43 43.87
N PHE A 9 -14.13 -10.66 44.70
CA PHE A 9 -12.98 -9.89 44.23
C PHE A 9 -11.83 -10.77 43.76
N ALA A 10 -11.61 -11.94 44.37
CA ALA A 10 -10.59 -12.88 43.92
C ALA A 10 -10.91 -13.47 42.54
N ILE A 11 -12.17 -13.84 42.28
CA ILE A 11 -12.61 -14.39 40.99
C ILE A 11 -12.55 -13.32 39.90
N VAL A 12 -13.05 -12.12 40.17
CA VAL A 12 -13.01 -11.01 39.22
C VAL A 12 -11.57 -10.59 38.92
N GLY A 13 -10.72 -10.51 39.94
CA GLY A 13 -9.29 -10.23 39.77
C GLY A 13 -8.61 -11.27 38.88
N MET A 14 -8.87 -12.56 39.12
CA MET A 14 -8.33 -13.64 38.30
C MET A 14 -8.80 -13.56 36.85
N ALA A 15 -10.09 -13.29 36.61
CA ALA A 15 -10.63 -13.13 35.26
C ALA A 15 -9.97 -11.95 34.51
N VAL A 16 -9.80 -10.81 35.18
CA VAL A 16 -9.10 -9.65 34.62
C VAL A 16 -7.65 -9.99 34.30
N THR A 17 -6.98 -10.75 35.18
CA THR A 17 -5.59 -11.15 34.95
C THR A 17 -5.46 -12.05 33.72
N ILE A 18 -6.38 -12.99 33.52
CA ILE A 18 -6.40 -13.86 32.33
C ILE A 18 -6.64 -13.04 31.07
N VAL A 19 -7.54 -12.06 31.11
CA VAL A 19 -7.79 -11.17 29.97
C VAL A 19 -6.55 -10.33 29.65
N VAL A 20 -5.87 -9.77 30.66
CA VAL A 20 -4.67 -8.96 30.47
C VAL A 20 -3.51 -9.79 29.91
N VAL A 21 -3.28 -11.00 30.45
CA VAL A 21 -2.24 -11.90 29.92
C VAL A 21 -2.60 -12.37 28.51
N GLY A 22 -3.87 -12.68 28.24
CA GLY A 22 -4.36 -13.00 26.91
C GLY A 22 -4.09 -11.85 25.92
N VAL A 23 -4.40 -10.61 26.30
CA VAL A 23 -4.13 -9.43 25.45
C VAL A 23 -2.64 -9.20 25.25
N ILE A 24 -1.77 -9.49 26.23
CA ILE A 24 -0.31 -9.30 26.09
C ILE A 24 0.32 -10.41 25.23
N VAL A 25 -0.15 -11.65 25.35
CA VAL A 25 0.35 -12.80 24.56
C VAL A 25 -0.20 -12.78 23.13
N LEU A 26 -1.44 -12.30 22.95
CA LEU A 26 -2.06 -12.13 21.63
C LEU A 26 -1.84 -10.74 21.04
N ALA A 27 -1.25 -9.79 21.79
CA ALA A 27 -0.73 -8.57 21.22
C ALA A 27 0.37 -8.98 20.25
N PRO A 28 0.29 -8.57 18.98
CA PRO A 28 1.31 -8.90 18.01
C PRO A 28 2.64 -8.43 18.58
N SER A 29 3.54 -9.38 18.85
CA SER A 29 4.94 -9.08 19.06
C SER A 29 5.36 -8.26 17.85
N SER A 30 5.56 -6.96 18.04
CA SER A 30 6.00 -6.01 17.01
C SER A 30 7.47 -6.30 16.63
N GLY A 31 7.71 -7.53 16.19
CA GLY A 31 8.81 -7.96 15.36
C GLY A 31 8.27 -8.24 13.96
N ASP A 32 7.34 -7.41 13.49
CA ASP A 32 7.04 -7.32 12.08
C ASP A 32 8.27 -6.69 11.43
N LYS A 33 8.99 -7.51 10.67
CA LYS A 33 9.95 -7.04 9.66
C LYS A 33 9.26 -6.29 8.50
N TYR A 34 7.97 -5.99 8.67
CA TYR A 34 7.09 -5.20 7.85
C TYR A 34 6.28 -4.25 8.74
N ALA A 35 6.93 -3.63 9.74
CA ALA A 35 6.40 -2.37 10.25
C ALA A 35 6.25 -1.43 9.03
N PRO A 36 5.12 -0.71 8.89
CA PRO A 36 5.04 0.38 7.93
C PRO A 36 6.30 1.24 8.14
N PRO A 37 7.01 1.68 7.07
CA PRO A 37 8.02 2.70 7.26
C PRO A 37 7.38 3.80 8.10
N GLY A 38 8.16 4.30 9.06
CA GLY A 38 7.66 5.27 10.03
C GLY A 38 6.85 6.34 9.31
N ARG A 39 5.82 6.86 9.99
CA ARG A 39 5.38 8.22 9.70
C ARG A 39 6.58 9.12 9.96
N ASP A 40 7.46 9.20 8.96
CA ASP A 40 8.37 10.30 8.82
C ASP A 40 7.48 11.53 8.83
N GLU A 41 7.88 12.51 9.63
CA GLU A 41 7.23 13.81 9.69
C GLU A 41 7.10 14.32 8.25
N ILE A 42 5.87 14.26 7.71
CA ILE A 42 5.61 14.66 6.33
C ILE A 42 6.03 16.11 6.23
N ASP A 43 7.17 16.37 5.57
CA ASP A 43 7.62 17.71 5.27
C ASP A 43 6.64 18.27 4.24
N THR A 44 5.60 18.95 4.74
CA THR A 44 4.53 19.56 3.96
C THR A 44 5.03 20.64 2.99
N ASN A 45 6.33 20.96 3.03
CA ASN A 45 6.97 21.87 2.11
C ASN A 45 7.62 21.17 0.89
N GLN A 46 7.78 19.84 0.93
CA GLN A 46 8.34 19.07 -0.19
C GLN A 46 7.23 18.55 -1.12
N ALA A 47 7.51 18.55 -2.44
CA ALA A 47 6.59 18.01 -3.43
C ALA A 47 6.40 16.50 -3.25
N VAL A 48 5.16 16.04 -3.38
CA VAL A 48 4.83 14.60 -3.39
C VAL A 48 5.24 14.04 -4.75
N GLU A 49 6.22 13.14 -4.76
CA GLU A 49 6.71 12.48 -5.96
C GLU A 49 5.89 11.22 -6.24
N VAL A 50 5.16 11.23 -7.36
CA VAL A 50 4.37 10.09 -7.85
C VAL A 50 5.12 9.46 -9.00
N SER A 51 5.71 8.29 -8.77
CA SER A 51 6.44 7.56 -9.80
C SER A 51 5.55 6.51 -10.47
N VAL A 52 5.37 6.59 -11.79
CA VAL A 52 4.52 5.67 -12.55
C VAL A 52 5.36 4.89 -13.53
N VAL A 53 5.46 3.57 -13.31
CA VAL A 53 6.03 2.65 -14.28
C VAL A 53 5.01 2.39 -15.36
N THR A 54 5.38 2.60 -16.62
CA THR A 54 4.46 2.44 -17.74
C THR A 54 5.03 1.58 -18.85
N ALA A 55 4.15 0.76 -19.41
CA ALA A 55 4.37 0.01 -20.62
C ALA A 55 4.81 0.89 -21.80
N LEU A 56 5.81 0.42 -22.53
CA LEU A 56 6.38 1.14 -23.69
C LEU A 56 5.35 1.43 -24.79
N SER A 57 4.30 0.60 -24.89
CA SER A 57 3.23 0.72 -25.88
C SER A 57 2.34 1.95 -25.70
N VAL A 58 2.17 2.43 -24.46
CA VAL A 58 1.32 3.57 -24.10
C VAL A 58 2.10 4.75 -23.54
N GLU A 59 3.42 4.59 -23.38
CA GLU A 59 4.28 5.58 -22.76
C GLU A 59 4.18 7.00 -23.35
N PRO A 60 4.13 7.22 -24.68
CA PRO A 60 4.07 8.58 -25.21
C PRO A 60 2.81 9.30 -24.75
N TRP A 61 1.67 8.61 -24.77
CA TRP A 61 0.39 9.15 -24.32
C TRP A 61 0.39 9.43 -22.81
N ILE A 62 0.95 8.53 -22.00
CA ILE A 62 1.06 8.70 -20.55
C ILE A 62 2.02 9.85 -20.19
N ARG A 63 3.12 10.00 -20.92
CA ARG A 63 4.08 11.09 -20.74
C ARG A 63 3.43 12.45 -21.01
N ASP A 64 2.65 12.56 -22.08
CA ASP A 64 1.93 13.79 -22.41
C ASP A 64 0.90 14.12 -21.31
N ALA A 65 0.15 13.13 -20.84
CA ALA A 65 -0.81 13.30 -19.74
C ALA A 65 -0.13 13.74 -18.43
N ALA A 66 0.99 13.13 -18.07
CA ALA A 66 1.76 13.51 -16.89
C ALA A 66 2.38 14.92 -17.03
N SER A 67 2.84 15.28 -18.23
CA SER A 67 3.34 16.63 -18.50
C SER A 67 2.26 17.68 -18.31
N GLN A 68 1.06 17.42 -18.81
CA GLN A 68 -0.09 18.31 -18.61
C GLN A 68 -0.47 18.42 -17.12
N PHE A 69 -0.58 17.28 -16.42
CA PHE A 69 -0.87 17.26 -14.98
C PHE A 69 0.14 18.08 -14.16
N ASN A 70 1.44 17.94 -14.45
CA ASN A 70 2.48 18.69 -13.74
C ASN A 70 2.44 20.20 -14.07
N GLN A 71 2.05 20.58 -15.29
CA GLN A 71 1.87 21.99 -15.68
C GLN A 71 0.70 22.65 -14.93
N ASP A 72 -0.36 21.88 -14.68
CA ASP A 72 -1.54 22.34 -13.95
C ASP A 72 -1.27 22.55 -12.44
N ARG A 73 -0.10 22.11 -11.95
CA ARG A 73 0.39 22.32 -10.58
C ARG A 73 -0.64 21.94 -9.52
N HIS A 74 -1.18 20.74 -9.65
CA HIS A 74 -2.10 20.18 -8.67
C HIS A 74 -1.45 20.10 -7.28
N ILE A 75 -2.27 20.37 -6.26
CA ILE A 75 -1.90 20.30 -4.85
C ILE A 75 -2.73 19.23 -4.16
N LEU A 76 -2.14 18.55 -3.19
CA LEU A 76 -2.84 17.62 -2.33
C LEU A 76 -3.67 18.43 -1.32
N GLU A 77 -5.00 18.30 -1.38
CA GLU A 77 -5.92 19.16 -0.60
C GLU A 77 -5.70 19.08 0.91
N ASP A 78 -5.29 17.91 1.41
CA ASP A 78 -5.11 17.68 2.85
C ASP A 78 -3.80 18.27 3.39
N THR A 79 -2.72 18.24 2.61
CA THR A 79 -1.37 18.65 3.06
C THR A 79 -0.89 19.96 2.45
N GLY A 80 -1.52 20.43 1.36
CA GLY A 80 -1.11 21.60 0.59
C GLY A 80 0.14 21.38 -0.29
N GLN A 81 0.68 20.16 -0.33
CA GLN A 81 1.90 19.86 -1.09
C GLN A 81 1.61 19.81 -2.60
N PRO A 82 2.52 20.33 -3.45
CA PRO A 82 2.42 20.13 -4.89
C PRO A 82 2.70 18.67 -5.25
N ILE A 83 1.99 18.15 -6.25
CA ILE A 83 2.16 16.79 -6.75
C ILE A 83 3.00 16.83 -8.02
N ASN A 84 4.07 16.04 -8.07
CA ASN A 84 4.91 15.88 -9.26
C ASN A 84 4.84 14.42 -9.75
N VAL A 85 4.43 14.22 -10.99
CA VAL A 85 4.29 12.89 -11.60
C VAL A 85 5.48 12.60 -12.50
N THR A 86 6.20 11.51 -12.22
CA THR A 86 7.35 11.04 -13.00
C THR A 86 7.04 9.72 -13.69
N ILE A 87 7.24 9.67 -15.01
CA ILE A 87 6.97 8.47 -15.82
C ILE A 87 8.25 7.67 -16.09
N ILE A 88 8.24 6.39 -15.69
CA ILE A 88 9.32 5.43 -15.85
C ILE A 88 8.93 4.41 -16.94
N PRO A 89 9.39 4.58 -18.20
CA PRO A 89 9.17 3.58 -19.25
C PRO A 89 9.81 2.25 -18.87
N MET A 90 9.04 1.16 -18.98
CA MET A 90 9.57 -0.19 -18.78
C MET A 90 8.79 -1.21 -19.60
N ASP A 91 9.49 -2.22 -20.12
CA ASP A 91 8.86 -3.41 -20.69
C ASP A 91 8.06 -4.15 -19.61
N GLY A 92 6.83 -4.60 -19.93
CA GLY A 92 5.93 -5.22 -18.96
C GLY A 92 6.45 -6.52 -18.33
N LEU A 93 7.23 -7.34 -19.06
CA LEU A 93 7.84 -8.55 -18.50
C LEU A 93 9.03 -8.18 -17.61
N ALA A 94 9.82 -7.19 -18.00
CA ALA A 94 10.88 -6.65 -17.16
C ALA A 94 10.32 -6.05 -15.85
N ALA A 95 9.24 -5.27 -15.95
CA ALA A 95 8.54 -4.68 -14.80
C ALA A 95 8.01 -5.76 -13.87
N LYS A 96 7.25 -6.73 -14.39
CA LYS A 96 6.81 -7.92 -13.64
C LYS A 96 7.97 -8.58 -12.91
N SER A 97 9.06 -8.85 -13.64
CA SER A 97 10.18 -9.63 -13.13
C SER A 97 10.91 -8.91 -11.99
N ARG A 98 11.07 -7.58 -12.09
CA ARG A 98 11.63 -6.75 -11.02
C ARG A 98 10.67 -6.63 -9.83
N LEU A 99 9.38 -6.47 -10.08
CA LEU A 99 8.36 -6.38 -9.03
C LEU A 99 8.29 -7.66 -8.19
N GLU A 100 8.32 -8.83 -8.85
CA GLU A 100 8.33 -10.14 -8.18
C GLU A 100 9.61 -10.42 -7.39
N ARG A 101 10.72 -9.74 -7.73
CA ARG A 101 11.98 -9.84 -7.00
C ARG A 101 12.20 -8.70 -6.00
N GLU A 102 11.26 -7.76 -5.91
CA GLU A 102 11.40 -6.55 -5.08
C GLU A 102 12.67 -5.75 -5.44
N GLU A 103 13.02 -5.73 -6.72
CA GLU A 103 14.21 -5.06 -7.27
C GLU A 103 13.87 -3.71 -7.93
N MET A 104 12.70 -3.14 -7.59
CA MET A 104 12.33 -1.79 -8.02
C MET A 104 12.81 -0.81 -6.95
N ASP A 105 13.76 0.04 -7.33
CA ASP A 105 14.34 1.05 -6.43
C ASP A 105 14.31 2.44 -7.13
N PRO A 106 13.45 3.38 -6.67
CA PRO A 106 12.42 3.20 -5.65
C PRO A 106 11.27 2.30 -6.14
N MET A 107 10.46 1.78 -5.21
CA MET A 107 9.21 1.10 -5.55
C MET A 107 8.27 2.10 -6.22
N PRO A 108 7.71 1.80 -7.40
CA PRO A 108 6.93 2.79 -8.13
C PRO A 108 5.61 3.06 -7.42
N THR A 109 5.17 4.31 -7.35
CA THR A 109 3.84 4.69 -6.84
C THR A 109 2.73 4.09 -7.67
N ALA A 110 2.89 3.89 -8.98
CA ALA A 110 1.91 3.18 -9.80
C ALA A 110 2.54 2.34 -10.92
N TRP A 111 1.83 1.31 -11.38
CA TRP A 111 2.25 0.50 -12.54
C TRP A 111 1.15 0.36 -13.58
N ILE A 112 1.41 0.79 -14.82
CA ILE A 112 0.56 0.58 -16.00
C ILE A 112 1.21 -0.53 -16.86
N PRO A 113 0.66 -1.76 -16.86
CA PRO A 113 1.20 -2.88 -17.62
C PRO A 113 0.74 -2.87 -19.07
N ASP A 114 1.43 -3.63 -19.93
CA ASP A 114 1.00 -3.87 -21.32
C ASP A 114 -0.31 -4.67 -21.40
N SER A 115 -0.61 -5.47 -20.36
CA SER A 115 -1.84 -6.24 -20.30
C SER A 115 -2.23 -6.58 -18.86
N ARG A 116 -3.53 -6.78 -18.66
CA ARG A 116 -4.10 -7.29 -17.41
C ARG A 116 -3.49 -8.62 -16.97
N TYR A 117 -3.11 -9.48 -17.92
CA TYR A 117 -2.52 -10.78 -17.63
C TYR A 117 -1.23 -10.67 -16.81
N LEU A 118 -0.40 -9.64 -17.08
CA LEU A 118 0.82 -9.40 -16.31
C LEU A 118 0.52 -9.04 -14.86
N THR A 119 -0.52 -8.23 -14.62
CA THR A 119 -0.98 -7.91 -13.26
C THR A 119 -1.47 -9.15 -12.54
N GLU A 120 -2.26 -9.99 -13.20
CA GLU A 120 -2.80 -11.22 -12.61
C GLU A 120 -1.68 -12.19 -12.22
N LEU A 121 -0.64 -12.31 -13.05
CA LEU A 121 0.49 -13.20 -12.78
C LEU A 121 1.35 -12.69 -11.61
N VAL A 122 1.63 -11.39 -11.57
CA VAL A 122 2.30 -10.75 -10.43
C VAL A 122 1.48 -10.92 -9.15
N ASN A 123 0.16 -10.70 -9.23
CA ASN A 123 -0.73 -10.85 -8.11
C ASN A 123 -0.81 -12.28 -7.58
N ALA A 124 -0.76 -13.30 -8.46
CA ALA A 124 -0.68 -14.69 -8.05
C ALA A 124 0.58 -14.96 -7.21
N THR A 125 1.73 -14.42 -7.65
CA THR A 125 3.00 -14.52 -6.91
C THR A 125 2.91 -13.83 -5.54
N PHE A 126 2.33 -12.63 -5.47
CA PHE A 126 2.15 -11.94 -4.19
C PHE A 126 1.16 -12.65 -3.27
N LYS A 127 0.07 -13.22 -3.80
CA LYS A 127 -0.90 -13.98 -3.02
C LYS A 127 -0.28 -15.23 -2.40
N GLU A 128 0.58 -15.93 -3.12
CA GLU A 128 1.33 -17.07 -2.59
C GLU A 128 2.28 -16.67 -1.46
N ARG A 129 2.94 -15.51 -1.59
CA ARG A 129 3.93 -15.04 -0.61
C ARG A 129 3.33 -14.35 0.62
N LEU A 130 2.33 -13.49 0.41
CA LEU A 130 1.75 -12.61 1.42
C LEU A 130 0.39 -13.09 1.94
N GLY A 131 -0.19 -14.14 1.34
CA GLY A 131 -1.53 -14.64 1.67
C GLY A 131 -2.67 -13.69 1.28
N ARG A 132 -2.37 -12.58 0.61
CA ARG A 132 -3.31 -11.51 0.23
C ARG A 132 -2.98 -10.93 -1.15
N ASP A 133 -3.97 -10.30 -1.77
CA ASP A 133 -3.95 -9.84 -3.15
C ASP A 133 -3.70 -8.33 -3.23
N VAL A 134 -2.55 -7.93 -3.74
CA VAL A 134 -2.09 -6.52 -3.68
C VAL A 134 -2.75 -5.63 -4.75
N PHE A 135 -3.24 -6.19 -5.86
CA PHE A 135 -3.65 -5.40 -7.03
C PHE A 135 -5.17 -5.34 -7.25
N LEU A 136 -5.88 -6.42 -6.93
CA LEU A 136 -7.29 -6.59 -7.25
C LEU A 136 -8.18 -6.58 -6.00
N THR A 137 -7.64 -6.89 -4.81
CA THR A 137 -8.49 -7.11 -3.61
C THR A 137 -8.09 -6.35 -2.34
N ASP A 138 -6.82 -6.01 -2.10
CA ASP A 138 -6.32 -5.47 -0.81
C ASP A 138 -6.12 -3.93 -0.75
N GLY A 139 -6.28 -3.21 -1.86
CA GLY A 139 -6.33 -1.74 -1.82
C GLY A 139 -7.72 -1.22 -1.45
N GLU A 140 -7.83 -0.04 -0.82
CA GLU A 140 -9.09 0.69 -0.52
C GLU A 140 -10.03 0.95 -1.73
N TYR A 141 -9.78 0.35 -2.89
CA TYR A 141 -10.34 0.72 -4.18
C TYR A 141 -11.59 -0.07 -4.61
N ARG A 142 -12.17 -0.91 -3.73
CA ARG A 142 -13.47 -1.59 -3.99
C ARG A 142 -14.61 -0.62 -4.34
N GLY A 143 -14.47 0.67 -4.04
CA GLY A 143 -15.51 1.68 -4.21
C GLY A 143 -15.40 2.60 -5.44
N ARG A 144 -14.34 2.57 -6.26
CA ARG A 144 -14.14 3.59 -7.31
C ARG A 144 -14.12 3.03 -8.75
N PRO A 145 -14.92 3.58 -9.68
CA PRO A 145 -15.13 3.06 -11.06
C PRO A 145 -13.89 3.09 -11.97
N VAL A 146 -12.77 3.66 -11.52
CA VAL A 146 -11.50 3.67 -12.26
C VAL A 146 -10.79 2.30 -12.19
N ALA A 147 -11.02 1.52 -11.11
CA ALA A 147 -10.38 0.22 -10.87
C ALA A 147 -10.86 -0.92 -11.80
N ILE A 148 -11.87 -0.66 -12.63
CA ILE A 148 -12.45 -1.62 -13.60
C ILE A 148 -12.10 -1.25 -15.06
N THR A 149 -11.25 -0.25 -15.28
CA THR A 149 -10.80 0.10 -16.65
C THR A 149 -9.62 -0.78 -17.09
N LEU A 150 -9.42 -0.90 -18.41
CA LEU A 150 -8.38 -1.75 -19.06
C LEU A 150 -6.93 -1.43 -18.63
N LEU A 151 -6.73 -0.34 -17.92
CA LEU A 151 -5.47 0.06 -17.29
C LEU A 151 -5.51 -0.53 -15.88
N ALA A 152 -4.78 -1.61 -15.63
CA ALA A 152 -4.60 -2.14 -14.28
C ALA A 152 -3.51 -1.31 -13.60
N TRP A 153 -3.77 -0.78 -12.40
CA TRP A 153 -2.79 0.00 -11.63
C TRP A 153 -2.62 -0.63 -10.25
N GLY A 154 -1.40 -0.72 -9.74
CA GLY A 154 -1.15 -0.93 -8.30
C GLY A 154 -0.55 0.34 -7.74
N ILE A 155 -1.20 0.96 -6.74
CA ILE A 155 -0.68 2.18 -6.10
C ILE A 155 0.16 1.78 -4.89
N TYR A 156 1.43 2.18 -4.87
CA TYR A 156 2.33 2.02 -3.72
C TYR A 156 2.49 3.38 -3.04
N GLU A 157 2.63 3.36 -1.72
CA GLU A 157 2.57 4.52 -0.80
C GLU A 157 3.25 5.81 -1.31
N SER A 158 2.64 6.96 -0.99
CA SER A 158 3.19 8.32 -1.17
C SER A 158 3.66 8.89 0.16
#